data_AF-A0A2M8PD77-F1
#
_entry.id   AF-A0A2M8PD77-F1
#
_cell.length_a   1.000
_cell.length_b   1.000
_cell.length_c   1.000
_cell.angle_alpha   90.00
_cell.angle_beta   90.00
_cell.angle_gamma   90.00
#
_symmetry.space_group_name_H-M   'P 1'
#
loop_
_entity.id
_entity.type
_entity.pdbx_description
1 polymer ?
#
loop_
_entity_poly.entity_id
_entity_poly.type
_entity_poly.pdbx_seq_one_letter_code
_entity_poly.pdbx_strand_id
1 'polypeptide(L)' 'AHTWDIMGRGIASQLITDMHTPWGESETCTSCGKCVQVCPTGALFVKGKSVAEMTKRPDFLPYLAMMRSRKQDS' A
#
# COMPACT_ATOMS: atom_id res chain seq x y z
N ALA A 1 10.76 0.18 -3.51
CA ALA A 1 10.09 1.47 -3.29
C ALA A 1 9.65 1.54 -1.84
N HIS A 2 10.19 2.52 -1.10
CA HIS A 2 9.77 2.84 0.25
C HIS A 2 8.91 4.10 0.15
N THR A 3 7.61 3.90 -0.04
CA THR A 3 6.66 5.00 -0.34
C THR A 3 5.85 5.39 0.88
N TRP A 4 5.55 4.45 1.77
CA TRP A 4 4.65 4.66 2.90
C TRP A 4 5.44 4.85 4.18
N ASP A 5 5.09 5.91 4.91
CA ASP A 5 5.63 6.25 6.23
C ASP A 5 4.49 6.62 7.20
N ILE A 6 4.83 6.80 8.47
CA ILE A 6 3.90 7.24 9.51
C ILE A 6 4.39 8.57 10.07
N MET A 7 3.50 9.56 10.10
CA MET A 7 3.71 10.84 10.79
C MET A 7 2.90 10.88 12.09
N GLY A 8 3.41 11.60 13.10
CA GLY A 8 2.70 11.79 14.36
C GLY A 8 2.90 10.62 15.33
N ARG A 9 2.21 10.68 16.47
CA ARG A 9 2.25 9.64 17.52
C ARG A 9 0.88 9.46 18.18
N GLY A 10 0.66 8.27 18.72
CA GLY A 10 -0.59 7.94 19.41
C GLY A 10 -1.80 8.07 18.49
N ILE A 11 -2.87 8.71 18.98
CA ILE A 11 -4.08 8.96 18.18
C ILE A 11 -3.86 9.89 16.98
N ALA A 12 -2.75 10.62 16.95
CA ALA A 12 -2.38 11.50 15.85
C ALA A 12 -1.51 10.82 14.79
N SER A 13 -1.26 9.50 14.89
CA SER A 13 -0.52 8.75 13.87
C SER A 13 -1.30 8.70 12.56
N GLN A 14 -0.66 9.10 11.46
CA GLN A 14 -1.26 9.14 10.12
C GLN A 14 -0.32 8.51 9.10
N LEU A 15 -0.89 7.78 8.14
CA LEU A 15 -0.14 7.30 6.98
C LEU A 15 0.20 8.48 6.07
N ILE A 16 1.47 8.61 5.73
CA ILE A 16 1.98 9.63 4.81
C ILE A 16 2.75 8.96 3.68
N THR A 17 2.98 9.71 2.62
CA THR A 17 3.84 9.28 1.50
C THR A 17 5.07 10.16 1.38
N ASP A 18 6.23 9.53 1.18
CA ASP A 18 7.52 10.20 1.16
C ASP A 18 7.66 11.20 2.33
N MET A 19 7.90 12.48 2.07
CA MET A 19 7.95 13.54 3.10
C MET A 19 6.61 14.29 3.21
N HIS A 20 5.53 13.53 3.41
CA HIS A 20 4.16 14.04 3.47
C HIS A 20 3.68 14.72 2.16
N THR A 21 4.26 14.31 1.03
CA THR A 21 3.80 14.70 -0.31
C THR A 21 2.47 14.00 -0.62
N PRO A 22 1.54 14.60 -1.39
CA PRO A 22 0.36 13.89 -1.85
C PRO A 22 0.70 12.57 -2.56
N TRP A 23 0.01 11.48 -2.23
CA TRP A 23 0.33 10.14 -2.77
C TRP A 23 0.34 10.08 -4.31
N GLY A 24 -0.52 10.87 -4.97
CA GLY A 24 -0.55 10.97 -6.44
C GLY A 24 0.67 11.63 -7.07
N GLU A 25 1.50 12.31 -6.28
CA GLU A 25 2.71 13.03 -6.68
C GLU A 25 3.98 12.36 -6.15
N SER A 26 3.85 11.20 -5.50
CA SER A 26 4.99 10.45 -4.96
C SER A 26 5.88 9.90 -6.07
N GLU A 27 7.14 10.35 -6.10
CA GLU A 27 8.15 9.89 -7.06
C GLU A 27 8.59 8.45 -6.80
N THR A 28 8.48 7.98 -5.55
CA THR A 28 8.84 6.60 -5.20
C THR A 28 7.72 5.59 -5.52
N CYS A 29 6.50 6.06 -5.76
CA CYS A 29 5.36 5.22 -6.10
C CYS A 29 5.51 4.60 -7.49
N THR A 30 5.63 3.27 -7.57
CA THR A 30 5.73 2.55 -8.85
C THR A 30 4.39 2.21 -9.50
N SER A 31 3.29 2.79 -9.02
CA SER A 31 1.92 2.49 -9.48
C SER A 31 1.54 1.00 -9.45
N CYS A 32 2.24 0.19 -8.64
CA CYS A 32 2.11 -1.26 -8.66
C CYS A 32 0.83 -1.81 -7.98
N GLY A 33 0.01 -0.96 -7.37
CA GLY A 33 -1.29 -1.33 -6.79
C GLY A 33 -1.27 -2.22 -5.54
N LYS A 34 -0.10 -2.60 -5.01
CA LYS A 34 0.02 -3.51 -3.86
C LYS A 34 -0.62 -2.96 -2.58
N CYS A 35 -0.40 -1.68 -2.27
CA CYS A 35 -0.99 -1.00 -1.11
C CYS A 35 -2.53 -0.98 -1.17
N VAL A 36 -3.07 -0.73 -2.36
CA VAL A 36 -4.50 -0.74 -2.64
C VAL A 36 -5.05 -2.16 -2.45
N GLN A 37 -4.38 -3.19 -2.96
CA GLN A 37 -4.83 -4.60 -2.82
C GLN A 37 -4.78 -5.12 -1.38
N VAL A 38 -3.75 -4.75 -0.61
CA VAL A 38 -3.59 -5.22 0.78
C VAL A 38 -4.45 -4.46 1.79
N CYS A 39 -4.88 -3.22 1.48
CA CYS A 39 -5.67 -2.40 2.40
C CYS A 39 -7.00 -3.09 2.74
N PRO A 40 -7.23 -3.51 4.00
CA PRO A 40 -8.39 -4.32 4.37
C PRO A 40 -9.67 -3.50 4.51
N THR A 41 -9.55 -2.23 4.93
CA THR A 41 -10.68 -1.32 5.16
C THR A 41 -11.14 -0.61 3.89
N GLY A 42 -10.33 -0.64 2.82
CA GLY A 42 -10.59 0.15 1.62
C GLY A 42 -10.24 1.64 1.76
N ALA A 43 -9.50 2.04 2.79
CA ALA A 43 -8.97 3.41 2.92
C ALA A 43 -8.07 3.82 1.73
N LEU A 44 -7.43 2.83 1.07
CA LEU A 44 -6.67 3.01 -0.16
C LEU A 44 -7.42 2.39 -1.34
N PHE A 45 -7.74 3.21 -2.34
CA PHE A 45 -8.43 2.82 -3.57
C PHE A 45 -7.88 3.59 -4.78
N VAL A 46 -8.16 3.09 -5.99
CA VAL A 46 -7.72 3.72 -7.24
C VAL A 46 -8.62 4.91 -7.54
N LYS A 47 -8.03 6.07 -7.89
CA LYS A 47 -8.80 7.26 -8.29
C LYS A 47 -9.73 6.92 -9.46
N GLY A 48 -10.99 7.36 -9.36
CA GLY A 48 -12.03 7.05 -10.35
C GLY A 48 -12.72 5.71 -10.16
N LYS A 49 -12.38 4.95 -9.10
CA LYS A 49 -13.16 3.80 -8.64
C LYS A 49 -13.62 4.04 -7.21
N SER A 50 -14.84 3.65 -6.89
CA SER A 50 -15.30 3.58 -5.50
C SER A 50 -14.70 2.36 -4.79
N VAL A 51 -14.76 2.38 -3.46
CA VAL A 51 -14.35 1.22 -2.64
C VAL A 51 -15.18 -0.02 -2.99
N ALA A 52 -16.47 0.14 -3.28
CA ALA A 52 -17.39 -0.94 -3.64
C ALA A 52 -17.06 -1.60 -5.00
N GLU A 53 -16.58 -0.81 -5.96
CA GLU A 53 -16.19 -1.30 -7.29
C GLU A 53 -14.82 -2.00 -7.30
N MET A 54 -14.11 -1.97 -6.17
CA MET A 54 -12.74 -2.45 -6.11
C MET A 54 -12.68 -3.95 -5.78
N THR A 55 -12.37 -4.77 -6.78
CA THR A 55 -12.08 -6.20 -6.57
C THR A 55 -10.72 -6.40 -5.90
N LYS A 56 -10.73 -7.04 -4.73
CA LYS A 56 -9.52 -7.48 -4.02
C LYS A 56 -9.12 -8.87 -4.49
N ARG A 57 -7.82 -9.14 -4.62
CA ARG A 57 -7.26 -10.47 -4.92
C ARG A 57 -6.58 -11.04 -3.67
N PRO A 58 -7.33 -11.71 -2.77
CA PRO A 58 -6.77 -12.21 -1.51
C PRO A 58 -5.64 -13.23 -1.71
N ASP A 59 -5.71 -14.05 -2.75
CA ASP A 59 -4.72 -15.09 -3.06
C ASP A 59 -3.34 -14.53 -3.48
N PHE A 60 -3.28 -13.24 -3.83
CA PHE A 60 -2.04 -12.58 -4.24
C PHE A 60 -1.10 -12.29 -3.05
N LEU A 61 -1.64 -12.12 -1.84
CA LEU A 61 -0.84 -11.79 -0.65
C LEU A 61 -0.04 -12.98 -0.11
N PRO A 62 -0.60 -14.20 0.03
CA PRO A 62 0.17 -15.40 0.37
C PRO A 62 1.31 -15.63 -0.63
N TYR A 63 1.04 -15.47 -1.93
CA TYR A 63 2.04 -15.61 -2.98
C TYR A 63 3.22 -14.63 -2.83
N LEU A 64 2.94 -13.36 -2.54
CA LEU A 64 3.98 -12.36 -2.28
C LEU A 64 4.78 -12.66 -1.01
N ALA A 65 4.14 -13.18 0.04
CA ALA A 65 4.81 -13.59 1.27
C ALA A 65 5.77 -14.76 1.01
N MET A 66 5.32 -15.80 0.30
CA MET A 66 6.13 -16.95 -0.08
C MET A 66 7.38 -16.54 -0.88
N MET A 67 7.23 -15.63 -1.85
CA MET A 67 8.36 -15.16 -2.66
C MET A 67 9.41 -14.37 -1.85
N ARG A 68 9.01 -13.71 -0.76
CA ARG A 68 9.93 -12.97 0.12
C ARG A 68 10.74 -13.90 1.01
N SER A 69 10.12 -14.91 1.60
CA SER A 69 10.81 -15.92 2.42
C SER A 69 11.92 -16.60 1.62
N ARG A 70 11.61 -17.02 0.38
CA ARG A 70 12.59 -17.65 -0.51
C ARG A 70 13.78 -16.77 -0.91
N LYS A 71 13.70 -15.45 -0.73
CA LYS A 71 14.79 -14.49 -0.98
C LYS A 71 15.62 -14.19 0.27
N GLN A 72 15.11 -14.51 1.46
CA GLN A 72 15.79 -14.30 2.74
C GLN A 72 16.62 -15.51 3.17
N ASP A 73 16.29 -16.70 2.64
CA ASP A 73 16.99 -17.95 2.90
C ASP A 73 18.13 -18.25 1.88
N SER A 74 18.50 -17.29 1.02
CA SER A 74 19.53 -17.42 -0.04
C SER A 74 20.64 -16.38 0.08
#